data_AF-A0A7C5LA30-F1
#
_entry.id   AF-A0A7C5LA30-F1
#
_cell.length_a   1.000
_cell.length_b   1.000
_cell.length_c   1.000
_cell.angle_alpha   90.00
_cell.angle_beta   90.00
_cell.angle_gamma   90.00
#
_symmetry.space_group_name_H-M   'P 1'
#
loop_
_entity.id
_entity.type
_entity.pdbx_description
1 polymer ?
#
loop_
_entity_poly.entity_id
_entity_poly.type
_entity_poly.pdbx_seq_one_letter_code
_entity_poly.pdbx_strand_id
1 'polypeptide(L)'
;MAVNVADPIDRDRLEEALRRRGWRETSFNGRRAFARDGDRWMWVALPLEEGVSFLSLPSEDRSDIHSEGVRALLEEVAEIGKEVGFSLPLKL
;
A
#
# COMPACT_ATOMS: atom_id res chain seq x y z
N MET A 1 -10.53 2.44 -1.62
CA MET A 1 -9.98 3.62 -0.90
C MET A 1 -8.47 3.66 -1.10
N ALA A 2 -7.87 4.86 -1.07
CA ALA A 2 -6.43 5.06 -1.18
C ALA A 2 -5.86 5.64 0.14
N VAL A 3 -4.70 5.15 0.56
CA VAL A 3 -3.93 5.66 1.70
C VAL A 3 -2.69 6.34 1.14
N ASN A 4 -2.62 7.66 1.25
CA ASN A 4 -1.52 8.45 0.70
C ASN A 4 -0.55 8.83 1.82
N VAL A 5 0.72 8.56 1.59
CA VAL A 5 1.81 9.01 2.45
C VAL A 5 2.63 10.03 1.66
N ALA A 6 2.57 11.28 2.10
CA ALA A 6 3.25 12.42 1.49
C ALA A 6 4.50 12.83 2.29
N ASP A 7 5.23 11.84 2.81
CA ASP A 7 6.50 12.05 3.48
C ASP A 7 7.65 11.81 2.48
N PRO A 8 8.78 12.55 2.60
CA PRO A 8 10.00 12.22 1.88
C PRO A 8 10.51 10.85 2.32
N ILE A 9 10.18 9.84 1.52
CA ILE A 9 10.52 8.44 1.77
C ILE A 9 11.72 8.03 0.91
N ASP A 10 12.69 7.38 1.54
CA ASP A 10 13.73 6.64 0.82
C ASP A 10 13.08 5.51 0.02
N ARG A 11 13.10 5.64 -1.31
CA ARG A 11 12.45 4.71 -2.23
C ARG A 11 13.05 3.32 -2.17
N ASP A 12 14.36 3.20 -2.07
CA ASP A 12 15.02 1.90 -2.07
C ASP A 12 14.65 1.13 -0.81
N ARG A 13 14.58 1.83 0.34
CA ARG A 13 14.09 1.26 1.61
C ARG A 13 12.62 0.84 1.53
N LEU A 14 11.77 1.66 0.93
CA LEU A 14 10.36 1.32 0.72
C LEU A 14 10.22 0.06 -0.14
N GLU A 15 10.92 -0.01 -1.27
CA GLU A 15 10.88 -1.16 -2.16
C GLU A 15 11.40 -2.45 -1.50
N GLU A 16 12.48 -2.36 -0.73
CA GLU A 16 13.00 -3.49 0.03
C GLU A 16 11.98 -3.98 1.07
N ALA A 17 11.38 -3.06 1.83
CA ALA A 17 10.35 -3.39 2.82
C ALA A 17 9.13 -4.07 2.17
N LEU A 18 8.66 -3.54 1.03
CA LEU A 18 7.59 -4.13 0.24
C LEU A 18 7.93 -5.56 -0.19
N ARG A 19 9.10 -5.77 -0.79
CA ARG A 19 9.55 -7.10 -1.25
C ARG A 19 9.64 -8.10 -0.09
N ARG A 20 10.21 -7.69 1.05
CA ARG A 20 10.31 -8.56 2.26
C ARG A 20 8.94 -9.00 2.78
N ARG A 21 7.92 -8.16 2.60
CA ARG A 21 6.53 -8.43 3.01
C ARG A 21 5.71 -9.15 1.93
N GLY A 22 6.35 -9.64 0.88
CA GLY A 22 5.72 -10.43 -0.16
C GLY A 22 5.00 -9.62 -1.23
N TRP A 23 5.19 -8.29 -1.26
CA TRP A 23 4.74 -7.48 -2.38
C TRP A 23 5.65 -7.72 -3.59
N ARG A 24 5.06 -7.82 -4.77
CA ARG A 24 5.75 -8.11 -6.02
C ARG A 24 5.68 -6.92 -6.95
N GLU A 25 6.78 -6.65 -7.63
CA GLU A 25 6.83 -5.58 -8.62
C GLU A 25 5.87 -5.89 -9.78
N THR A 26 5.14 -4.86 -10.22
CA THR A 26 4.16 -4.94 -11.30
C THR A 26 4.06 -3.61 -12.04
N SER A 27 3.21 -3.57 -13.06
CA SER A 27 2.79 -2.35 -13.74
C SER A 27 1.32 -2.08 -13.44
N PHE A 28 1.02 -0.86 -12.99
CA PHE A 28 -0.34 -0.40 -12.76
C PHE A 28 -0.54 0.92 -13.52
N ASN A 29 -1.47 0.91 -14.49
CA ASN A 29 -1.70 2.02 -15.41
C ASN A 29 -0.41 2.54 -16.10
N GLY A 30 0.48 1.63 -16.50
CA GLY A 30 1.74 1.96 -17.18
C GLY A 30 2.82 2.54 -16.26
N ARG A 31 2.59 2.58 -14.95
CA ARG A 31 3.56 3.03 -13.94
C ARG A 31 4.07 1.82 -13.15
N ARG A 32 5.33 1.89 -12.73
CA ARG A 32 5.92 0.91 -11.82
C ARG A 32 5.16 0.93 -10.50
N ALA A 33 4.76 -0.25 -10.04
CA ALA A 33 3.99 -0.44 -8.82
C ALA A 33 4.43 -1.71 -8.11
N PHE A 34 3.92 -1.93 -6.91
CA PHE A 34 4.03 -3.19 -6.21
C PHE A 34 2.63 -3.68 -5.87
N ALA A 35 2.37 -4.97 -6.05
CA ALA A 35 1.08 -5.57 -5.69
C ALA A 35 1.27 -6.73 -4.73
N ARG A 36 0.27 -6.92 -3.86
CA ARG A 36 0.17 -8.07 -2.98
C ARG A 36 -1.25 -8.60 -3.01
N ASP A 37 -1.38 -9.86 -3.40
CA ASP A 37 -2.66 -10.57 -3.41
C ASP A 37 -3.02 -11.03 -2.00
N GLY A 38 -4.27 -10.78 -1.61
CA GLY A 38 -4.95 -11.43 -0.49
C GLY A 38 -6.14 -12.24 -0.99
N ASP A 39 -6.78 -12.99 -0.09
CA ASP A 39 -7.88 -13.90 -0.47
C ASP A 39 -9.08 -13.17 -1.08
N ARG A 40 -9.38 -11.96 -0.61
CA ARG A 40 -10.58 -11.19 -0.99
C ARG A 40 -10.28 -9.76 -1.47
N TRP A 41 -8.99 -9.44 -1.66
CA TRP A 41 -8.54 -8.13 -2.11
C TRP A 41 -7.15 -8.23 -2.73
N MET A 42 -6.83 -7.25 -3.58
CA MET A 42 -5.49 -6.97 -4.03
C MET A 42 -5.09 -5.61 -3.48
N TRP A 43 -3.87 -5.52 -2.95
CA TRP A 43 -3.29 -4.24 -2.59
C TRP A 43 -2.28 -3.80 -3.64
N VAL A 44 -2.23 -2.49 -3.89
CA VAL A 44 -1.27 -1.89 -4.83
C VAL A 44 -0.58 -0.71 -4.15
N ALA A 45 0.75 -0.71 -4.13
CA ALA A 45 1.57 0.43 -3.74
C ALA A 45 2.09 1.10 -5.02
N LEU A 46 1.82 2.40 -5.13
CA LEU A 46 2.23 3.27 -6.24
C LEU A 46 3.25 4.28 -5.71
N PRO A 47 4.55 4.05 -5.93
CA PRO A 47 5.57 5.05 -5.67
C PRO A 47 5.30 6.32 -6.51
N LEU A 48 5.27 7.47 -5.84
CA LEU A 48 5.09 8.79 -6.44
C LEU A 48 6.38 9.61 -6.29
N GLU A 49 6.43 10.77 -6.94
CA GLU A 49 7.56 11.70 -6.79
C GLU A 49 7.77 12.12 -5.34
N GLU A 50 6.68 12.43 -4.63
CA GLU A 50 6.72 12.97 -3.26
C GLU A 50 6.13 11.99 -2.23
N GLY A 51 6.21 10.68 -2.48
CA GLY A 51 5.77 9.68 -1.52
C GLY A 51 5.23 8.40 -2.13
N VAL A 52 4.17 7.85 -1.56
CA VAL A 52 3.56 6.59 -2.01
C VAL A 52 2.04 6.59 -1.78
N SER A 53 1.30 6.03 -2.74
CA SER A 53 -0.14 5.78 -2.60
C SER A 53 -0.39 4.28 -2.50
N PHE A 54 -1.09 3.86 -1.45
CA PHE A 54 -1.51 2.47 -1.26
C PHE A 54 -3.00 2.34 -1.55
N LEU A 55 -3.36 1.39 -2.40
CA LEU A 55 -4.73 1.13 -2.84
C LEU A 55 -5.19 -0.23 -2.33
N SER A 56 -6.43 -0.30 -1.89
CA SER A 56 -7.13 -1.57 -1.66
C SER A 56 -8.21 -1.77 -2.72
N LEU A 57 -8.07 -2.85 -3.49
CA LEU A 57 -8.94 -3.26 -4.58
C LEU A 57 -9.67 -4.54 -4.15
N PRO A 58 -10.96 -4.49 -3.77
CA PRO A 58 -11.69 -5.68 -3.37
C PRO A 58 -11.91 -6.60 -4.59
N SER A 59 -11.92 -7.92 -4.38
CA SER A 59 -12.20 -8.90 -5.44
C SER A 59 -13.68 -8.94 -5.83
N GLU A 60 -14.56 -8.47 -4.94
CA GLU A 60 -16.01 -8.43 -5.12
C GLU A 60 -16.52 -7.03 -4.77
N ASP A 61 -17.58 -6.58 -5.45
CA ASP A 61 -18.23 -5.30 -5.16
C ASP A 61 -19.17 -5.41 -3.95
N ARG A 62 -18.58 -5.71 -2.79
CA ARG A 62 -19.25 -5.74 -1.49
C ARG A 62 -18.59 -4.79 -0.51
N SER A 63 -19.39 -3.96 0.14
CA SER A 63 -18.91 -2.91 1.05
C SER A 63 -18.16 -3.46 2.28
N ASP A 64 -18.53 -4.63 2.79
CA ASP A 64 -17.86 -5.28 3.93
C ASP A 64 -16.44 -5.73 3.58
N ILE A 65 -16.24 -6.34 2.41
CA ILE A 65 -14.92 -6.72 1.89
C ILE A 65 -14.05 -5.48 1.67
N HIS A 66 -14.65 -4.39 1.18
CA HIS A 66 -13.93 -3.12 1.01
C HIS A 66 -13.39 -2.60 2.34
N SER A 67 -14.22 -2.51 3.37
CA SER A 67 -13.82 -1.99 4.68
C SER A 67 -12.78 -2.90 5.37
N GLU A 68 -12.96 -4.22 5.30
CA GLU A 68 -12.01 -5.19 5.84
C GLU A 68 -10.64 -5.06 5.18
N GLY A 69 -10.61 -5.04 3.84
CA GLY A 69 -9.38 -4.93 3.06
C GLY A 69 -8.65 -3.61 3.29
N VAL A 70 -9.36 -2.51 3.52
CA VAL A 70 -8.70 -1.22 3.83
C VAL A 70 -8.18 -1.18 5.26
N ARG A 71 -8.91 -1.72 6.24
CA ARG A 71 -8.42 -1.80 7.62
C ARG A 71 -7.12 -2.59 7.71
N ALA A 72 -7.08 -3.76 7.09
CA ALA A 72 -5.88 -4.58 7.04
C ALA A 72 -4.73 -3.89 6.28
N LEU A 73 -5.04 -3.13 5.21
CA LEU A 73 -4.04 -2.32 4.51
C LEU A 73 -3.43 -1.24 5.42
N LEU A 74 -4.23 -0.56 6.24
CA LEU A 74 -3.73 0.47 7.15
C LEU A 74 -2.77 -0.12 8.19
N GLU A 75 -3.10 -1.29 8.74
CA GLU A 75 -2.23 -2.00 9.68
C GLU A 75 -0.90 -2.38 9.00
N GLU A 76 -0.93 -2.93 7.79
CA GLU A 76 0.28 -3.25 7.01
C GLU A 76 1.12 -2.00 6.70
N VAL A 77 0.50 -0.91 6.25
CA VAL A 77 1.22 0.34 5.93
C VAL A 77 1.80 0.99 7.18
N ALA A 78 1.14 0.88 8.34
CA ALA A 78 1.71 1.35 9.61
C ALA A 78 2.99 0.58 9.97
N GLU A 79 3.01 -0.73 9.77
CA GLU A 79 4.19 -1.55 10.00
C GLU A 79 5.32 -1.24 9.01
N ILE A 80 5.01 -1.00 7.73
CA ILE A 80 5.98 -0.51 6.74
C ILE A 80 6.53 0.86 7.18
N GLY A 81 5.65 1.75 7.67
CA GLY A 81 6.02 3.07 8.15
C GLY A 81 7.04 3.04 9.29
N LYS A 82 6.89 2.12 10.25
CA LYS A 82 7.86 1.91 11.35
C LYS A 82 9.25 1.50 10.85
N GLU A 83 9.29 0.73 9.77
CA GLU A 83 10.52 0.18 9.19
C GLU A 83 11.24 1.20 8.29
N VAL A 84 10.47 1.96 7.52
CA VAL A 84 10.97 2.90 6.51
C VAL A 84 11.16 4.32 7.07
N GLY A 85 10.42 4.68 8.12
CA GLY A 85 10.53 5.97 8.82
C GLY A 85 9.46 7.01 8.43
N PHE A 86 8.26 6.58 8.05
CA PHE A 86 7.12 7.48 7.78
C PHE A 86 5.94 7.16 8.69
N SER A 87 5.03 8.12 8.86
CA SER A 87 3.81 7.93 9.66
C SER A 87 2.57 8.04 8.81
N LEU A 88 1.57 7.20 9.11
CA LEU A 88 0.25 7.38 8.51
C LEU A 88 -0.40 8.67 9.06
N PRO A 89 -1.11 9.45 8.22
CA PRO A 89 -1.95 10.51 8.74
C PRO A 89 -3.01 9.91 9.66
N LEU A 90 -3.01 10.31 10.94
CA LEU A 90 -3.88 9.81 12.02
C LEU A 90 -5.39 10.10 11.84
N LYS A 91 -5.85 10.48 10.64
CA LYS A 91 -7.26 10.81 10.38
C LYS A 91 -7.75 10.15 9.11
N LEU A 92 -8.66 9.18 9.28
CA LEU A 92 -9.63 8.74 8.29
C LEU A 92 -10.98 9.35 8.62
#